data_AF-A0A094PJQ3-F1
#
_entry.id   AF-A0A094PJQ3-F1
#
_cell.length_a   1.000
_cell.length_b   1.000
_cell.length_c   1.000
_cell.angle_alpha   90.00
_cell.angle_beta   90.00
_cell.angle_gamma   90.00
#
_symmetry.space_group_name_H-M   'P 1'
#
loop_
_entity.id
_entity.type
_entity.pdbx_description
1 polymer ?
#
loop_
_entity_poly.entity_id
_entity_poly.type
_entity_poly.pdbx_seq_one_letter_code
_entity_poly.pdbx_strand_id
1 'polypeptide(L)'
;VVPALIGVCRPGSELVLLVKPQFEVGRRDVSKGKGIISDPELHQAACDGVRESCENAGATVNQIISSPITGAEGNQEFLLYATVREKMSV
;
A
#
# COMPACT_ATOMS: atom_id res chain seq x y z
N VAL A 1 -3.13 7.42 7.16
CA VAL A 1 -3.70 6.21 7.79
C VAL A 1 -2.59 5.32 8.36
N VAL A 2 -1.61 4.92 7.54
CA VAL A 2 -0.53 3.99 7.92
C VAL A 2 0.19 4.33 9.24
N PRO A 3 0.60 5.59 9.54
CA PRO A 3 1.26 5.88 10.82
C PRO A 3 0.42 5.58 12.06
N ALA A 4 -0.89 5.84 11.99
CA ALA A 4 -1.81 5.54 13.09
C ALA A 4 -2.00 4.03 13.26
N LEU A 5 -2.09 3.28 12.15
CA LEU A 5 -2.18 1.82 12.16
C LEU A 5 -0.93 1.20 12.81
N ILE A 6 0.26 1.60 12.36
CA ILE A 6 1.53 1.07 12.93
C ILE A 6 1.69 1.50 14.39
N GLY A 7 1.25 2.72 14.75
CA GLY A 7 1.35 3.25 16.11
C GLY A 7 0.62 2.43 17.18
N VAL A 8 -0.38 1.62 16.79
CA VAL A 8 -1.12 0.72 17.71
C VAL A 8 -0.64 -0.74 17.67
N CYS A 9 0.28 -1.07 16.76
CA CYS A 9 0.86 -2.40 16.67
C CYS A 9 2.00 -2.60 17.68
N ARG A 10 2.20 -3.86 18.10
CA ARG A 10 3.41 -4.25 18.84
C ARG A 10 4.59 -4.40 17.88
N PRO A 11 5.83 -4.17 18.30
CA PRO A 11 7.00 -4.61 17.56
C PRO A 11 6.91 -6.09 17.13
N GLY A 12 7.43 -6.41 15.95
CA GLY A 12 7.35 -7.73 15.34
C GLY A 12 5.99 -8.10 14.77
N SER A 13 4.95 -7.27 14.91
CA SER A 13 3.64 -7.55 14.31
C SER A 13 3.73 -7.61 12.79
N GLU A 14 3.04 -8.58 12.22
CA GLU A 14 2.91 -8.75 10.78
C GLU A 14 1.64 -8.06 10.26
N LEU A 15 1.77 -7.40 9.12
CA LEU A 15 0.71 -6.65 8.46
C LEU A 15 0.56 -7.14 7.02
N VAL A 16 -0.69 -7.35 6.59
CA VAL A 16 -1.05 -7.51 5.18
C VAL A 16 -2.00 -6.39 4.82
N LEU A 17 -1.56 -5.51 3.93
CA LEU A 17 -2.31 -4.34 3.47
C LEU A 17 -2.75 -4.52 2.03
N LEU A 18 -3.99 -4.16 1.73
CA LEU A 18 -4.52 -4.15 0.37
C LEU A 18 -4.33 -2.73 -0.21
N VAL A 19 -3.45 -2.61 -1.19
CA VAL A 19 -3.18 -1.38 -1.93
C VAL A 19 -4.12 -1.31 -3.13
N LYS A 20 -4.83 -0.19 -3.25
CA LYS A 20 -5.84 0.05 -4.28
C LYS A 20 -5.45 1.28 -5.08
N PRO A 21 -4.79 1.14 -6.25
CA PRO A 21 -4.23 2.26 -6.99
C PRO A 21 -5.21 3.42 -7.22
N GLN A 22 -6.48 3.14 -7.49
CA GLN A 22 -7.52 4.14 -7.72
C GLN A 22 -7.80 5.10 -6.54
N PHE A 23 -7.31 4.78 -5.34
CA PHE A 23 -7.38 5.65 -4.16
C PHE A 23 -6.03 6.28 -3.77
N GLU A 24 -4.93 5.72 -4.26
CA GLU A 24 -3.58 6.16 -3.92
C GLU A 24 -3.00 7.13 -4.96
N VAL A 25 -3.36 6.98 -6.24
CA VAL A 25 -2.92 7.90 -7.29
C VAL A 25 -3.82 9.14 -7.35
N GLY A 26 -3.23 10.29 -7.67
CA GLY A 26 -3.95 11.57 -7.65
C GLY A 26 -5.13 11.59 -8.64
N ARG A 27 -6.12 12.45 -8.38
CA ARG A 27 -7.32 12.61 -9.25
C ARG A 27 -7.02 12.91 -10.72
N ARG A 28 -5.84 13.42 -11.05
CA ARG A 28 -5.42 13.70 -12.44
C ARG A 28 -5.04 12.44 -13.22
N ASP A 29 -4.64 11.39 -12.51
CA ASP A 29 -4.10 10.15 -13.06
C ASP A 29 -5.19 9.08 -13.24
N VAL A 30 -6.37 9.31 -12.65
CA VAL A 30 -7.59 8.58 -12.94
C VAL A 30 -8.07 9.01 -14.32
N SER A 31 -7.62 8.29 -15.36
CA SER A 31 -7.98 8.53 -16.75
C SER A 31 -9.49 8.79 -16.95
N LYS A 32 -9.84 9.59 -17.97
CA LYS A 32 -11.20 10.03 -18.34
C LYS A 32 -12.14 8.84 -18.68
N GLY A 33 -12.58 8.11 -17.66
CA GLY A 33 -13.39 6.89 -17.74
C GLY A 33 -13.87 6.44 -16.34
N LYS A 34 -14.31 5.18 -16.21
CA LYS A 34 -14.94 4.58 -15.00
C LYS A 34 -14.06 4.54 -13.72
N GLY A 35 -12.88 5.16 -13.69
CA GLY A 35 -12.02 5.09 -12.50
C GLY A 35 -11.11 3.85 -12.42
N ILE A 36 -10.87 3.18 -13.56
CA ILE A 36 -9.94 2.06 -13.66
C ILE A 36 -8.52 2.59 -13.90
N ILE A 37 -7.58 2.18 -13.05
CA ILE A 37 -6.15 2.41 -13.24
C ILE A 37 -5.58 1.19 -13.96
N SER A 38 -5.18 1.37 -15.22
CA SER A 38 -4.57 0.32 -16.04
C SER A 38 -3.09 0.56 -16.34
N ASP A 39 -2.59 1.76 -16.07
CA ASP A 39 -1.20 2.13 -16.29
C ASP A 39 -0.30 1.46 -15.23
N PRO A 40 0.65 0.60 -15.63
CA PRO A 40 1.59 -0.04 -14.71
C PRO A 40 2.45 0.96 -13.92
N GLU A 41 2.77 2.13 -14.48
CA GLU A 41 3.55 3.15 -13.77
C GLU A 41 2.75 3.74 -12.61
N LEU A 42 1.44 3.92 -12.79
CA LEU A 42 0.53 4.36 -11.74
C LEU A 42 0.31 3.28 -10.67
N HIS A 43 0.30 2.00 -11.06
CA HIS A 43 0.28 0.89 -10.08
C HIS A 43 1.54 0.89 -9.21
N GLN A 44 2.70 1.04 -9.85
CA GLN A 44 3.98 1.10 -9.16
C GLN A 44 4.03 2.29 -8.21
N ALA A 45 3.64 3.48 -8.68
CA ALA A 45 3.60 4.69 -7.85
C ALA A 45 2.69 4.54 -6.63
N ALA A 46 1.52 3.90 -6.78
CA ALA A 46 0.64 3.59 -5.65
C ALA A 46 1.31 2.66 -4.63
N CYS A 47 1.96 1.59 -5.09
CA CYS A 47 2.67 0.65 -4.22
C CYS A 47 3.83 1.33 -3.49
N ASP A 48 4.60 2.17 -4.18
CA ASP A 48 5.74 2.89 -3.63
C ASP A 48 5.31 3.92 -2.59
N GLY A 49 4.20 4.63 -2.82
CA GLY A 49 3.65 5.57 -1.85
C GLY A 49 3.23 4.88 -0.54
N VAL A 50 2.57 3.72 -0.63
CA VAL A 50 2.19 2.96 0.58
C VAL A 50 3.42 2.35 1.24
N ARG A 51 4.39 1.85 0.47
CA ARG A 51 5.66 1.34 0.99
C ARG A 51 6.40 2.40 1.79
N GLU A 52 6.62 3.57 1.20
CA GLU A 52 7.29 4.70 1.85
C GLU A 52 6.56 5.11 3.13
N SER A 53 5.22 5.16 3.10
CA SER A 53 4.42 5.45 4.30
C SER A 53 4.64 4.43 5.41
N CYS A 54 4.74 3.14 5.09
CA CYS A 54 5.01 2.08 6.05
C CYS A 54 6.44 2.18 6.62
N GLU A 55 7.42 2.37 5.74
CA GLU A 55 8.83 2.47 6.12
C GLU A 55 9.07 3.68 7.04
N ASN A 56 8.55 4.84 6.67
CA ASN A 56 8.63 6.07 7.47
C ASN A 56 7.89 5.95 8.83
N ALA A 57 6.84 5.14 8.90
CA ALA A 57 6.09 4.89 10.13
C ALA A 57 6.71 3.83 11.05
N GLY A 58 7.83 3.21 10.67
CA GLY A 58 8.51 2.23 11.51
C GLY A 58 8.20 0.77 11.18
N ALA A 59 7.68 0.45 10.01
CA ALA A 59 7.62 -0.93 9.51
C ALA A 59 8.74 -1.22 8.49
N THR A 60 8.99 -2.48 8.22
CA THR A 60 9.81 -2.97 7.09
C THR A 60 8.88 -3.63 6.10
N VAL A 61 8.90 -3.20 4.85
CA VAL A 61 8.09 -3.82 3.78
C VAL A 61 8.86 -4.98 3.17
N ASN A 62 8.36 -6.19 3.40
CA ASN A 62 9.03 -7.43 3.00
C ASN A 62 8.71 -7.81 1.56
N GLN A 63 7.44 -7.71 1.15
CA GLN A 63 7.03 -8.07 -0.20
C GLN A 63 5.76 -7.33 -0.64
N ILE A 64 5.62 -7.12 -1.95
CA ILE A 64 4.40 -6.66 -2.60
C ILE A 64 4.10 -7.62 -3.75
N ILE A 65 2.85 -8.09 -3.83
CA ILE A 65 2.38 -8.96 -4.92
C ILE A 65 1.07 -8.43 -5.50
N SER A 66 0.75 -8.81 -6.73
CA SER A 66 -0.60 -8.63 -7.27
C SER A 66 -1.61 -9.44 -6.47
N SER A 67 -2.75 -8.83 -6.16
CA SER A 67 -3.90 -9.53 -5.57
C SER A 67 -4.41 -10.59 -6.55
N PRO A 68 -4.79 -11.79 -6.06
CA PRO A 68 -5.37 -12.85 -6.91
C PRO A 68 -6.79 -12.53 -7.38
N ILE A 69 -7.43 -11.52 -6.78
CA ILE A 69 -8.74 -11.02 -7.17
C ILE A 69 -8.66 -9.54 -7.55
N THR A 70 -9.46 -9.15 -8.54
CA THR A 70 -9.63 -7.75 -8.92
C THR A 70 -10.68 -7.06 -8.05
N GLY A 71 -10.56 -5.73 -7.92
CA GLY A 71 -11.56 -4.92 -7.22
C GLY A 71 -12.90 -4.87 -7.96
N ALA A 72 -13.92 -4.28 -7.32
CA ALA A 72 -15.32 -4.26 -7.78
C ALA A 72 -15.56 -3.70 -9.20
N GLU A 73 -14.59 -2.99 -9.79
CA GLU A 73 -14.64 -2.43 -11.15
C GLU A 73 -13.53 -2.95 -12.08
N GLY A 74 -12.84 -4.03 -11.68
CA GLY A 74 -11.74 -4.61 -12.46
C GLY A 74 -10.39 -3.95 -12.21
N ASN A 75 -10.27 -3.05 -11.24
CA ASN A 75 -8.98 -2.49 -10.82
C ASN A 75 -8.06 -3.61 -10.33
N GLN A 76 -6.82 -3.62 -10.84
CA GLN A 76 -5.75 -4.43 -10.30
C GLN A 76 -5.40 -3.90 -8.90
N GLU A 77 -5.47 -4.77 -7.90
CA GLU A 77 -5.09 -4.45 -6.52
C GLU A 77 -3.82 -5.22 -6.13
N PHE A 78 -3.16 -4.80 -5.06
CA PHE A 78 -1.89 -5.37 -4.61
C PHE A 78 -1.92 -5.68 -3.12
N LEU A 79 -1.23 -6.74 -2.71
CA LEU A 79 -1.03 -7.10 -1.31
C LEU A 79 0.38 -6.72 -0.90
N LEU A 80 0.51 -5.92 0.15
CA LEU A 80 1.77 -5.52 0.76
C LEU A 80 1.92 -6.23 2.11
N TYR A 81 3.00 -6.99 2.27
CA TYR A 81 3.40 -7.62 3.52
C TYR A 81 4.51 -6.81 4.20
N ALA A 82 4.30 -6.49 5.46
CA ALA A 82 5.26 -5.74 6.27
C ALA A 82 5.35 -6.25 7.70
N THR A 83 6.47 -5.96 8.36
CA THR A 83 6.72 -6.26 9.78
C THR A 83 7.01 -4.97 10.53
N VAL A 84 6.34 -4.73 11.65
CA VAL A 84 6.58 -3.55 12.51
C VAL A 84 7.94 -3.69 13.20
N ARG A 85 8.80 -2.68 13.06
CA ARG A 85 10.15 -2.69 13.63
C ARG A 85 10.13 -2.54 15.15
N GLU A 86 11.18 -3.02 15.78
CA GLU A 86 11.47 -2.71 17.18
C GLU A 86 11.63 -1.20 17.35
N LYS A 87 11.00 -0.65 18.40
CA LYS A 87 11.31 0.71 18.82
C LYS A 87 12.71 0.67 19.41
N MET A 88 13.65 1.29 18.72
CA MET A 88 15.02 1.41 19.22
C MET A 88 14.96 2.30 20.48
N SER A 89 15.05 1.68 21.65
CA SER A 89 15.21 2.39 22.91
C SER A 89 16.57 3.09 22.87
N VAL A 90 16.57 4.42 22.84
CA VAL A 90 17.75 5.25 23.10
C VAL A 90 17.87 5.46 24.61
#